data_AF-A0A9P4GES2-F1
#
_entry.id   AF-A0A9P4GES2-F1
#
_cell.length_a   1.000
_cell.length_b   1.000
_cell.length_c   1.000
_cell.angle_alpha   90.00
_cell.angle_beta   90.00
_cell.angle_gamma   90.00
#
_symmetry.space_group_name_H-M   'P 1'
#
loop_
_entity.id
_entity.type
_entity.pdbx_description
1 polymer ?
#
loop_
_entity_poly.entity_id
_entity_poly.type
_entity_poly.pdbx_seq_one_letter_code
_entity_poly.pdbx_strand_id
1 'polypeptide(L)'
;MRFALLSFFIALFAAFAMAVAPHRSVIISWPNETPDHIVEEAKEAIRKAQGVITHEYNIIKGFAAQAPASALEFVSTMSDSYKCEIEEDGVVTTQNDAE
;
A
#
# COMPACT_ATOMS: atom_id res chain seq x y z
N MET A 1 -7.74 -45.34 -1.03
CA MET A 1 -6.54 -44.49 -1.18
C MET A 1 -6.73 -43.33 -2.17
N ARG A 2 -7.39 -43.53 -3.32
CA ARG A 2 -7.69 -42.43 -4.29
C ARG A 2 -8.45 -41.24 -3.70
N PHE A 3 -9.46 -41.47 -2.85
CA PHE A 3 -10.25 -40.39 -2.25
C PHE A 3 -9.48 -39.60 -1.18
N ALA A 4 -8.58 -40.26 -0.42
CA ALA A 4 -7.74 -39.59 0.57
C ALA A 4 -6.71 -38.65 -0.09
N LEU A 5 -6.15 -39.07 -1.24
CA LEU A 5 -5.26 -38.22 -2.05
C LEU A 5 -6.01 -37.00 -2.59
N LEU A 6 -7.22 -37.19 -3.12
CA LEU A 6 -8.03 -36.08 -3.62
C LEU A 6 -8.38 -35.07 -2.50
N SER A 7 -8.78 -35.55 -1.32
CA SER A 7 -9.04 -34.70 -0.16
C SER A 7 -7.80 -33.96 0.33
N PHE A 8 -6.62 -34.59 0.27
CA PHE A 8 -5.35 -33.93 0.58
C PHE A 8 -5.02 -32.81 -0.39
N PHE A 9 -5.22 -33.03 -1.70
CA PHE A 9 -5.02 -31.97 -2.71
C PHE A 9 -6.03 -30.83 -2.57
N ILE A 10 -7.29 -31.11 -2.22
CA ILE A 10 -8.29 -30.06 -1.97
C ILE A 10 -7.93 -29.24 -0.73
N ALA A 11 -7.51 -29.88 0.36
CA ALA A 11 -7.05 -29.18 1.57
C ALA A 11 -5.79 -28.34 1.31
N LEU A 12 -4.85 -28.86 0.51
CA LEU A 12 -3.65 -28.14 0.11
C LEU A 12 -4.00 -26.92 -0.77
N PHE A 13 -4.91 -27.07 -1.73
CA PHE A 13 -5.35 -25.98 -2.61
C PHE A 13 -6.10 -24.88 -1.84
N ALA A 14 -6.91 -25.25 -0.85
CA ALA A 14 -7.59 -24.30 0.03
C ALA A 14 -6.60 -23.48 0.87
N ALA A 15 -5.45 -24.04 1.27
CA ALA A 15 -4.42 -23.33 2.00
C ALA A 15 -3.64 -22.32 1.14
N PHE A 16 -3.56 -22.54 -0.18
CA PHE A 16 -2.93 -21.61 -1.13
C PHE A 16 -3.89 -20.55 -1.67
N ALA A 17 -5.19 -20.66 -1.43
CA ALA A 17 -6.18 -19.63 -1.73
C ALA A 17 -6.12 -18.45 -0.72
N MET A 18 -4.92 -18.08 -0.27
CA MET A 18 -4.70 -16.86 0.50
C MET A 18 -5.11 -15.68 -0.38
N ALA A 19 -6.17 -14.99 0.03
CA ALA A 19 -6.66 -13.81 -0.64
C ALA A 19 -5.54 -12.78 -0.77
N VAL A 20 -5.31 -12.26 -1.99
CA VAL A 20 -4.45 -11.09 -2.19
C VAL A 20 -5.05 -9.96 -1.37
N ALA A 21 -4.28 -9.42 -0.42
CA ALA A 21 -4.73 -8.30 0.39
C ALA A 21 -5.10 -7.13 -0.55
N PRO A 22 -6.30 -6.54 -0.41
CA PRO A 22 -6.72 -5.46 -1.29
C PRO A 22 -5.72 -4.29 -1.19
N HIS A 23 -5.31 -3.76 -2.34
CA HIS A 23 -4.52 -2.54 -2.38
C HIS A 23 -5.41 -1.35 -2.01
N ARG A 24 -4.87 -0.45 -1.19
CA ARG A 24 -5.50 0.83 -0.88
C ARG A 24 -4.87 1.91 -1.76
N SER A 25 -5.71 2.81 -2.28
CA SER A 25 -5.24 4.05 -2.92
C SER A 25 -4.97 5.06 -1.83
N VAL A 26 -3.74 5.52 -1.73
CA VAL A 26 -3.31 6.42 -0.65
C VAL A 26 -2.38 7.52 -1.17
N ILE A 27 -2.35 8.61 -0.43
CA ILE A 27 -1.32 9.65 -0.52
C ILE A 27 -0.43 9.50 0.71
N ILE A 28 0.88 9.40 0.49
CA ILE A 28 1.88 9.36 1.56
C ILE A 28 2.70 10.64 1.50
N SER A 29 2.73 11.37 2.62
CA SER A 29 3.40 12.66 2.72
C SER A 29 4.29 12.75 3.95
N TRP A 30 5.28 13.64 3.90
CA TRP A 30 6.26 13.87 4.95
C TRP A 30 6.48 15.37 5.18
N PRO A 31 7.05 15.76 6.34
CA PRO A 31 7.58 17.09 6.55
C PRO A 31 8.64 17.48 5.49
N ASN A 32 8.72 18.76 5.14
CA ASN A 32 9.56 19.25 4.04
C ASN A 32 11.07 19.03 4.26
N GLU A 33 11.49 19.00 5.52
CA GLU A 33 12.86 18.73 5.96
C GLU A 33 13.28 17.25 5.85
N THR A 34 12.35 16.37 5.47
CA THR A 34 12.63 14.94 5.33
C THR A 34 13.63 14.72 4.19
N PRO A 35 14.75 14.02 4.47
CA PRO A 35 15.75 13.72 3.45
C PRO A 35 15.18 12.87 2.31
N ASP A 36 15.62 13.13 1.08
CA ASP A 36 15.10 12.45 -0.11
C ASP A 36 15.27 10.92 -0.05
N HIS A 37 16.36 10.44 0.54
CA HIS A 37 16.61 9.00 0.65
C HIS A 37 15.54 8.25 1.44
N ILE A 38 14.91 8.90 2.44
CA ILE A 38 13.81 8.30 3.21
C ILE A 38 12.57 8.12 2.32
N VAL A 39 12.27 9.12 1.49
CA VAL A 39 11.13 9.05 0.56
C VAL A 39 11.39 8.03 -0.54
N GLU A 40 12.62 7.94 -1.06
CA GLU A 40 13.01 6.91 -2.03
C GLU A 40 12.93 5.50 -1.45
N GLU A 41 13.43 5.29 -0.22
CA GLU A 41 13.34 4.00 0.46
C GLU A 41 11.87 3.57 0.66
N ALA A 42 10.99 4.52 1.00
CA ALA A 42 9.56 4.25 1.09
C ALA A 42 8.99 3.81 -0.27
N LYS A 43 9.34 4.51 -1.36
CA LYS A 43 8.90 4.13 -2.72
C LYS A 43 9.40 2.72 -3.09
N GLU A 44 10.64 2.38 -2.74
CA GLU A 44 11.17 1.03 -2.97
C GLU A 44 10.44 -0.04 -2.16
N ALA A 45 10.12 0.24 -0.89
CA ALA A 45 9.34 -0.67 -0.05
C ALA A 45 7.96 -0.95 -0.65
N ILE A 46 7.29 0.09 -1.15
CA ILE A 46 5.99 -0.04 -1.85
C ILE A 46 6.13 -0.92 -3.10
N ARG A 47 7.13 -0.67 -3.96
CA ARG A 47 7.36 -1.48 -5.17
C ARG A 47 7.68 -2.94 -4.84
N LYS A 48 8.50 -3.18 -3.81
CA LYS A 48 8.85 -4.54 -3.34
C LYS A 48 7.64 -5.31 -2.85
N ALA A 49 6.66 -4.61 -2.25
CA ALA A 49 5.39 -5.18 -1.84
C ALA A 49 4.37 -5.32 -2.99
N GLN A 50 4.81 -5.21 -4.25
CA GLN A 50 3.96 -5.23 -5.45
C GLN A 50 2.96 -4.06 -5.52
N GLY A 51 3.18 -3.00 -4.75
CA GLY A 51 2.45 -1.75 -4.89
C GLY A 51 2.93 -0.94 -6.09
N VAL A 52 2.09 0.01 -6.52
CA VAL A 52 2.32 0.86 -7.69
C VAL A 52 2.32 2.32 -7.25
N ILE A 53 3.36 3.07 -7.60
CA ILE A 53 3.39 4.52 -7.45
C ILE A 53 2.57 5.13 -8.59
N THR A 54 1.51 5.85 -8.27
CA THR A 54 0.59 6.43 -9.27
C THR A 54 0.93 7.87 -9.60
N HIS A 55 1.53 8.61 -8.66
CA HIS A 55 1.94 9.99 -8.86
C HIS A 55 3.06 10.39 -7.91
N GLU A 56 3.98 11.24 -8.34
CA GLU A 56 5.01 11.85 -7.49
C GLU A 56 4.81 13.36 -7.46
N TYR A 57 4.76 13.94 -6.27
CA TYR A 57 4.47 15.36 -6.11
C TYR A 57 5.75 16.19 -6.10
N ASN A 58 5.68 17.37 -6.73
CA ASN A 58 6.76 18.37 -6.67
C ASN A 58 6.49 19.47 -5.63
N ILE A 59 5.25 19.58 -5.14
CA ILE A 59 4.80 20.65 -4.24
C ILE A 59 4.95 20.25 -2.76
N ILE A 60 4.83 18.95 -2.48
CA ILE A 60 4.98 18.35 -1.15
C ILE A 60 6.00 17.22 -1.21
N LYS A 61 6.64 16.91 -0.08
CA LYS A 61 7.44 15.69 0.06
C LYS A 61 6.50 14.50 0.18
N GLY A 62 6.18 13.86 -0.93
CA GLY A 62 5.25 12.74 -0.93
C GLY A 62 4.94 12.18 -2.31
N PHE A 63 4.15 11.13 -2.33
CA PHE A 63 3.69 10.45 -3.54
C PHE A 63 2.35 9.77 -3.30
N ALA A 64 1.61 9.54 -4.38
CA ALA A 64 0.40 8.71 -4.37
C ALA A 64 0.76 7.29 -4.79
N ALA A 65 0.11 6.30 -4.18
CA ALA A 65 0.36 4.90 -4.46
C ALA A 65 -0.88 4.02 -4.26
N GLN A 66 -0.88 2.89 -4.94
CA GLN A 66 -1.74 1.75 -4.65
C GLN A 66 -0.90 0.66 -4.00
N ALA A 67 -1.15 0.35 -2.74
CA ALA A 67 -0.28 -0.58 -2.00
C ALA A 67 -1.07 -1.46 -1.02
N PRO A 68 -0.57 -2.67 -0.71
CA PRO A 68 -1.18 -3.51 0.32
C PRO A 68 -0.98 -2.89 1.71
N ALA A 69 -1.90 -3.16 2.64
CA ALA A 69 -1.88 -2.60 4.00
C ALA A 69 -0.55 -2.86 4.74
N SER A 70 0.03 -4.05 4.57
CA SER A 70 1.32 -4.42 5.18
C SER A 70 2.48 -3.52 4.74
N ALA A 71 2.48 -3.06 3.48
CA ALA A 71 3.50 -2.14 2.98
C ALA A 71 3.32 -0.74 3.59
N LEU A 72 2.07 -0.30 3.75
CA LEU A 72 1.74 0.99 4.35
C LEU A 72 2.09 1.01 5.84
N GLU A 73 1.81 -0.07 6.57
CA GLU A 73 2.24 -0.23 7.97
C GLU A 73 3.77 -0.19 8.09
N PHE A 74 4.48 -0.91 7.21
CA PHE A 74 5.94 -0.86 7.16
C PHE A 74 6.46 0.57 6.92
N VAL A 75 5.95 1.26 5.90
CA VAL A 75 6.36 2.65 5.61
C VAL A 75 6.06 3.58 6.79
N SER A 76 4.92 3.40 7.47
CA SER A 76 4.55 4.22 8.63
C SER A 76 5.49 4.08 9.83
N THR A 77 6.24 2.99 9.90
CA THR A 77 7.16 2.66 10.99
C THR A 77 8.64 2.75 10.59
N MET A 78 8.93 3.16 9.35
CA MET A 78 10.28 3.15 8.80
C MET A 78 11.19 4.23 9.40
N SER A 79 10.62 5.33 9.91
CA SER A 79 11.39 6.43 10.49
C SER A 79 10.67 7.03 11.71
N ASP A 80 11.33 6.96 12.87
CA ASP A 80 10.86 7.62 14.08
C ASP A 80 11.07 9.14 14.05
N SER A 81 12.10 9.60 13.32
CA SER A 81 12.47 11.02 13.23
C SER A 81 11.64 11.79 12.19
N TYR A 82 11.21 11.12 11.12
CA TYR A 82 10.44 11.70 10.03
C TYR A 82 9.16 10.91 9.82
N LYS A 83 8.14 11.22 10.62
CA LYS A 83 6.84 10.56 10.55
C LYS A 83 6.15 10.91 9.23
N CYS A 84 5.68 9.89 8.52
CA CYS A 84 4.82 10.10 7.38
C CYS A 84 3.35 10.16 7.79
N GLU A 85 2.56 10.90 7.03
CA GLU A 85 1.10 10.83 7.05
C GLU A 85 0.63 9.99 5.87
N ILE A 86 -0.28 9.04 6.13
CA ILE A 86 -0.88 8.18 5.10
C ILE A 86 -2.38 8.48 5.10
N GLU A 87 -2.84 9.10 4.03
CA GLU A 87 -4.25 9.46 3.82
C GLU A 87 -4.85 8.58 2.72
N GLU A 88 -6.09 8.11 2.91
CA GLU A 88 -6.80 7.38 1.85
C GLU A 88 -7.27 8.34 0.77
N ASP A 89 -7.01 7.98 -0.48
CA ASP A 89 -7.42 8.79 -1.64
C ASP A 89 -8.94 8.72 -1.82
N GLY A 90 -9.56 9.89 -1.89
CA GLY A 90 -11.01 10.07 -1.85
C GLY A 90 -11.55 10.79 -3.07
N VAL A 91 -12.75 10.40 -3.51
CA VAL A 91 -13.45 11.11 -4.58
C VAL A 91 -14.07 12.38 -4.02
N VAL A 92 -13.76 13.51 -4.65
CA VAL A 92 -14.41 14.79 -4.40
C VAL A 92 -15.45 15.05 -5.50
N THR A 93 -16.66 15.44 -5.10
CA THR A 93 -17.75 15.79 -6.03
C THR A 93 -17.93 17.30 -6.10
N THR A 94 -18.57 17.79 -7.17
CA THR A 94 -18.95 19.20 -7.22
C THR A 94 -20.10 19.45 -6.24
N GLN A 95 -20.23 20.68 -5.76
CA GLN A 95 -21.19 21.02 -4.69
C GLN A 95 -22.66 20.69 -5.03
N ASN A 96 -23.00 20.60 -6.32
CA ASN A 96 -24.36 20.31 -6.78
C ASN A 96 -24.62 18.82 -7.06
N ASP A 97 -23.60 17.97 -7.00
CA ASP A 97 -23.69 16.53 -7.32
C ASP A 97 -23.75 15.65 -6.05
N ALA A 98 -23.85 16.26 -4.87
CA ALA A 98 -23.82 15.57 -3.57
C ALA A 98 -25.21 15.28 -2.95
N GLU A 99 -26.28 15.31 -3.76
CA GLU A 99 -27.64 14.86 -3.38
C GLU A 99 -27.92 13.40 -3.75
#